data_AF-A0A9C8H5S2-F1
#
_entry.id   AF-A0A9C8H5S2-F1
#
_cell.length_a   1.000
_cell.length_b   1.000
_cell.length_c   1.000
_cell.angle_alpha   90.00
_cell.angle_beta   90.00
_cell.angle_gamma   90.00
#
_symmetry.space_group_name_H-M   'P 1'
#
loop_
_entity.id
_entity.type
_entity.pdbx_description
1 polymer ?
#
loop_
_entity_poly.entity_id
_entity_poly.type
_entity_poly.pdbx_seq_one_letter_code
_entity_poly.pdbx_strand_id
1 'polypeptide(L)'
;MDQIATGQPLSARRLAGEEDFALGFATTAELDPLSDWPGQDRALEALRLAADTDHGDFNLYVLGTPGTGRHSATRQVLAEAAARRPPPPDRVYVNRFDDPRRPIATELPPGRAVELRDALRKVVNDLADDIPAIFESEDYQTRRRAIEDSYSERHEQAMGVLADAARARGVAIMRTPMGFGAAPRKGDEILPPDEYEKLPEDERNRIGAAIDELRDQLEDVLKDVPRGLKAQRAEVEELNVAMAREGVDAALADAVRRFADHLSVTRHLQALREDLIDNAELFLIREDGAQAGAFPVATSRHHLKPQFRRYAVNVIVGQDPE
;
A
#
# COMPACT_ATOMS: atom_id res chain seq x y z
N MET A 1 -88.78 31.85 -1.08
CA MET A 1 -88.29 30.54 -1.55
C MET A 1 -88.07 30.70 -3.04
N ASP A 2 -86.87 31.18 -3.40
CA ASP A 2 -86.51 31.42 -4.80
C ASP A 2 -86.34 30.09 -5.53
N GLN A 3 -87.03 29.97 -6.66
CA GLN A 3 -86.86 28.87 -7.60
C GLN A 3 -85.46 28.94 -8.19
N ILE A 4 -84.60 27.99 -7.82
CA ILE A 4 -83.33 27.76 -8.51
C ILE A 4 -83.68 27.44 -9.96
N ALA A 5 -83.23 28.28 -10.89
CA ALA A 5 -83.37 28.05 -12.32
C ALA A 5 -82.64 26.75 -12.67
N THR A 6 -83.39 25.68 -12.88
CA THR A 6 -82.86 24.41 -13.39
C THR A 6 -82.52 24.62 -14.87
N GLY A 7 -81.23 24.73 -15.18
CA GLY A 7 -80.74 24.84 -16.55
C GLY A 7 -81.24 23.68 -17.42
N GLN A 8 -81.27 23.88 -18.75
CA GLN A 8 -81.68 22.83 -19.68
C GLN A 8 -80.73 21.62 -19.57
N PRO A 9 -81.26 20.38 -19.45
CA PRO A 9 -80.43 19.18 -19.46
C PRO A 9 -79.60 19.09 -20.75
N LEU A 10 -78.29 18.89 -20.62
CA LEU A 10 -77.45 18.61 -21.77
C LEU A 10 -77.79 17.23 -22.33
N SER A 11 -78.00 17.15 -23.64
CA SER A 11 -78.17 15.85 -24.31
C SER A 11 -76.88 15.05 -24.26
N ALA A 12 -76.98 13.71 -24.32
CA ALA A 12 -75.80 12.84 -24.34
C ALA A 12 -74.79 13.25 -25.43
N ARG A 13 -75.28 13.72 -26.57
CA ARG A 13 -74.48 14.23 -27.69
C ARG A 13 -73.77 15.57 -27.40
N ARG A 14 -74.29 16.39 -26.47
CA ARG A 14 -73.62 17.62 -26.01
C ARG A 14 -72.62 17.36 -24.88
N LEU A 15 -72.70 16.19 -24.25
CA LEU A 15 -71.75 15.72 -23.23
C LEU A 15 -70.61 14.89 -23.84
N ALA A 16 -70.89 14.17 -24.93
CA ALA A 16 -69.88 13.49 -25.72
C ALA A 16 -69.23 14.49 -26.67
N GLY A 17 -67.92 14.72 -26.54
CA GLY A 17 -67.17 15.38 -27.61
C GLY A 17 -67.26 14.51 -28.87
N GLU A 18 -67.96 14.98 -29.90
CA GLU A 18 -67.99 14.31 -31.20
C GLU A 18 -66.68 14.61 -31.93
N GLU A 19 -65.65 13.80 -31.70
CA GLU A 19 -64.54 13.69 -32.65
C GLU A 19 -64.46 12.24 -33.11
N ASP A 20 -64.91 12.02 -34.35
CA ASP A 20 -64.87 10.72 -35.02
C ASP A 20 -63.45 10.53 -35.58
N PHE A 21 -62.53 10.04 -34.73
CA PHE A 21 -61.15 9.80 -35.15
C PHE A 21 -61.09 8.52 -36.00
N ALA A 22 -61.13 8.66 -37.32
CA ALA A 22 -60.67 7.61 -38.23
C ALA A 22 -59.13 7.55 -38.17
N LEU A 23 -58.60 6.80 -37.20
CA LEU A 23 -57.18 6.54 -37.07
C LEU A 23 -56.76 5.55 -38.16
N GLY A 24 -55.86 5.94 -39.06
CA GLY A 24 -55.48 5.18 -40.25
C GLY A 24 -54.65 3.90 -39.99
N PHE A 25 -54.80 3.26 -38.83
CA PHE A 25 -54.08 2.07 -38.40
C PHE A 25 -55.03 1.17 -37.59
N ALA A 26 -54.82 -0.16 -37.62
CA ALA A 26 -55.68 -1.09 -36.89
C ALA A 26 -55.26 -1.24 -35.43
N THR A 27 -53.95 -1.20 -35.15
CA THR A 27 -53.38 -1.34 -33.81
C THR A 27 -52.22 -0.37 -33.59
N THR A 28 -51.97 0.00 -32.32
CA THR A 28 -50.84 0.88 -31.94
C THR A 28 -49.47 0.22 -32.12
N ALA A 29 -49.41 -1.08 -32.39
CA ALA A 29 -48.18 -1.79 -32.76
C ALA A 29 -47.69 -1.44 -34.18
N GLU A 30 -48.57 -0.89 -35.02
CA GLU A 30 -48.23 -0.42 -36.38
C GLU A 30 -47.59 0.98 -36.37
N LEU A 31 -47.54 1.64 -35.22
CA LEU A 31 -46.99 2.99 -35.10
C LEU A 31 -45.52 2.95 -34.74
N ASP A 32 -44.74 3.80 -35.40
CA ASP A 32 -43.38 4.07 -34.98
C ASP A 32 -43.36 4.72 -33.59
N PRO A 33 -42.42 4.34 -32.71
CA PRO A 33 -42.24 5.01 -31.43
C PRO A 33 -42.02 6.50 -31.64
N LEU A 34 -42.68 7.32 -30.82
CA LEU A 34 -42.43 8.76 -30.80
C LEU A 34 -40.97 9.01 -30.41
N SER A 35 -40.28 9.79 -31.24
CA SER A 35 -38.88 10.18 -31.01
C SER A 35 -38.73 11.28 -29.96
N ASP A 36 -39.78 12.07 -29.74
CA ASP A 36 -39.79 13.20 -28.80
C ASP A 36 -41.02 13.18 -27.88
N TRP A 37 -40.98 14.00 -26.83
CA TRP A 37 -42.00 14.04 -25.78
C TRP A 37 -43.09 15.07 -26.10
N PRO A 38 -44.28 14.64 -26.55
CA PRO A 38 -45.29 15.56 -27.05
C PRO A 38 -45.80 16.50 -25.96
N GLY A 39 -45.93 17.78 -26.30
CA GLY A 39 -46.50 18.81 -25.41
C GLY A 39 -45.56 19.27 -24.29
N GLN A 40 -44.27 18.94 -24.37
CA GLN A 40 -43.26 19.32 -23.37
C GLN A 40 -42.15 20.24 -23.94
N ASP A 41 -42.41 20.91 -25.07
CA ASP A 41 -41.41 21.67 -25.84
C ASP A 41 -40.57 22.61 -24.96
N ARG A 42 -41.22 23.42 -24.12
CA ARG A 42 -40.53 24.35 -23.21
C ARG A 42 -39.59 23.63 -22.23
N ALA A 43 -40.01 22.48 -21.70
CA ALA A 43 -39.21 21.72 -20.74
C ALA A 43 -38.02 21.05 -21.43
N LEU A 44 -38.22 20.53 -22.64
CA LEU A 44 -37.16 19.94 -23.47
C LEU A 44 -36.14 20.99 -23.92
N GLU A 45 -36.58 22.19 -24.31
CA GLU A 45 -35.67 23.31 -24.63
C GLU A 45 -34.81 23.70 -23.42
N ALA A 46 -35.40 23.80 -22.23
CA ALA A 46 -34.65 24.09 -21.01
C ALA A 46 -33.65 22.98 -20.66
N LEU A 47 -34.03 21.71 -20.86
CA LEU A 47 -33.15 20.55 -20.70
C LEU A 47 -31.97 20.60 -21.67
N ARG A 48 -32.23 20.87 -22.96
CA ARG A 48 -31.19 20.96 -23.99
C ARG A 48 -30.23 22.12 -23.71
N LEU A 49 -30.76 23.30 -23.35
CA LEU A 49 -29.95 24.45 -22.96
C LEU A 49 -29.05 24.13 -21.76
N ALA A 50 -29.60 23.50 -20.73
CA ALA A 50 -28.82 23.10 -19.56
C ALA A 50 -27.75 22.05 -19.91
N ALA A 51 -28.09 21.09 -20.78
CA ALA A 51 -27.17 20.05 -21.25
C ALA A 51 -26.04 20.60 -22.13
N ASP A 52 -26.23 21.74 -22.80
CA ASP A 52 -25.22 22.42 -23.61
C ASP A 52 -24.43 23.49 -22.81
N THR A 53 -24.82 23.78 -21.56
CA THR A 53 -24.14 24.78 -20.72
C THR A 53 -23.00 24.15 -19.91
N ASP A 54 -21.75 24.56 -20.17
CA ASP A 54 -20.55 24.02 -19.51
C ASP A 54 -20.12 24.77 -18.22
N HIS A 55 -21.00 25.59 -17.63
CA HIS A 55 -20.68 26.39 -16.45
C HIS A 55 -21.00 25.64 -15.14
N GLY A 56 -20.01 25.42 -14.27
CA GLY A 56 -20.14 24.61 -13.04
C GLY A 56 -21.16 25.10 -12.01
N ASP A 57 -21.52 26.39 -12.05
CA ASP A 57 -22.56 26.95 -11.19
C ASP A 57 -24.00 26.76 -11.74
N PHE A 58 -24.14 26.14 -12.91
CA PHE A 58 -25.43 25.92 -13.55
C PHE A 58 -25.93 24.50 -13.28
N ASN A 59 -27.04 24.38 -12.55
CA ASN A 59 -27.69 23.11 -12.25
C ASN A 59 -29.15 23.15 -12.73
N LEU A 60 -29.64 22.04 -13.28
CA LEU A 60 -31.03 21.91 -13.70
C LEU A 60 -31.85 21.16 -12.65
N TYR A 61 -33.00 21.73 -12.27
CA TYR A 61 -34.02 21.05 -11.48
C TYR A 61 -35.27 20.78 -12.32
N VAL A 62 -35.70 19.52 -12.37
CA VAL A 62 -36.81 19.08 -13.22
C VAL A 62 -38.03 18.72 -12.37
N LEU A 63 -39.09 19.52 -12.47
CA LEU A 63 -40.34 19.36 -11.72
C LEU A 63 -41.48 18.86 -12.60
N GLY A 64 -42.36 18.02 -12.06
CA GLY A 64 -43.66 17.71 -12.66
C GLY A 64 -44.42 16.61 -11.93
N THR A 65 -45.60 16.26 -12.43
CA THR A 65 -46.52 15.28 -11.81
C THR A 65 -46.03 13.84 -11.98
N PRO A 66 -46.05 12.97 -10.96
CA PRO A 66 -45.67 11.56 -11.12
C PRO A 66 -46.32 10.91 -12.36
N GLY A 67 -45.54 10.11 -13.09
CA GLY A 67 -46.01 9.43 -14.33
C GLY A 67 -45.74 10.18 -15.64
N THR A 68 -45.28 11.44 -15.62
CA THR A 68 -45.03 12.21 -16.87
C THR A 68 -43.71 11.86 -17.58
N GLY A 69 -43.02 10.78 -17.19
CA GLY A 69 -41.80 10.32 -17.87
C GLY A 69 -40.56 11.21 -17.73
N ARG A 70 -40.56 12.20 -16.82
CA ARG A 70 -39.46 13.19 -16.68
C ARG A 70 -38.06 12.59 -16.61
N HIS A 71 -37.87 11.51 -15.84
CA HIS A 71 -36.56 10.87 -15.73
C HIS A 71 -36.07 10.32 -17.06
N SER A 72 -36.96 9.70 -17.84
CA SER A 72 -36.65 9.17 -19.16
C SER A 72 -36.31 10.29 -20.13
N ALA A 73 -37.13 11.36 -20.18
CA ALA A 73 -36.87 12.53 -21.00
C ALA A 73 -35.52 13.18 -20.67
N THR A 74 -35.25 13.43 -19.39
CA THR A 74 -33.98 14.01 -18.94
C THR A 74 -32.80 13.11 -19.30
N ARG A 75 -32.91 11.79 -19.08
CA ARG A 75 -31.83 10.85 -19.39
C ARG A 75 -31.54 10.77 -20.89
N GLN A 76 -32.58 10.79 -21.73
CA GLN A 76 -32.44 10.79 -23.18
C GLN A 76 -31.70 12.05 -23.66
N VAL A 77 -32.15 13.24 -23.26
CA VAL A 77 -31.51 14.50 -23.66
C VAL A 77 -30.05 14.57 -23.18
N LEU A 78 -29.78 14.16 -21.94
CA LEU A 78 -28.41 14.13 -21.40
C LEU A 78 -27.52 13.09 -22.11
N ALA A 79 -28.07 11.93 -22.49
CA ALA A 79 -27.32 10.91 -23.22
C ALA A 79 -26.97 11.38 -24.64
N GLU A 80 -27.91 12.02 -25.34
CA GLU A 80 -27.67 12.63 -26.65
C GLU A 80 -26.60 13.73 -26.60
N ALA A 81 -26.62 14.55 -25.55
CA ALA A 81 -25.60 15.57 -25.33
C ALA A 81 -24.23 14.96 -24.99
N ALA A 82 -24.19 13.95 -24.11
CA ALA A 82 -22.97 13.26 -23.72
C ALA A 82 -22.30 12.55 -24.90
N ALA A 83 -23.06 11.94 -25.81
CA ALA A 83 -22.54 11.26 -27.00
C ALA A 83 -21.77 12.19 -27.96
N ARG A 84 -21.98 13.51 -27.86
CA ARG A 84 -21.28 14.53 -28.66
C ARG A 84 -20.05 15.10 -27.96
N ARG A 85 -19.78 14.71 -26.71
CA ARG A 85 -18.70 15.23 -25.88
C ARG A 85 -17.55 14.22 -25.81
N PRO A 86 -16.31 14.69 -25.56
CA PRO A 86 -15.21 13.78 -25.30
C PRO A 86 -15.52 12.92 -24.05
N PRO A 87 -15.04 11.67 -24.01
CA PRO A 87 -15.21 10.81 -22.86
C PRO A 87 -14.66 11.49 -21.59
N PRO A 88 -15.38 11.43 -20.47
CA PRO A 88 -14.94 12.07 -19.24
C PRO A 88 -13.67 11.38 -18.73
N PRO A 89 -12.81 12.12 -18.01
CA PRO A 89 -11.60 11.54 -17.46
C PRO A 89 -11.91 10.45 -16.44
N ASP A 90 -11.00 9.50 -16.35
CA ASP A 90 -11.02 8.45 -15.35
C ASP A 90 -10.71 9.02 -13.96
N ARG A 91 -11.36 8.47 -12.93
CA ARG A 91 -11.18 8.90 -11.54
C ARG A 91 -10.89 7.72 -10.63
N VAL A 92 -9.76 7.81 -9.95
CA VAL A 92 -9.32 6.80 -9.00
C VAL A 92 -9.02 7.41 -7.64
N TYR A 93 -9.23 6.62 -6.59
CA TYR A 93 -8.60 6.88 -5.30
C TYR A 93 -7.37 6.00 -5.16
N VAL A 94 -6.26 6.65 -4.82
CA VAL A 94 -5.03 5.98 -4.40
C VAL A 94 -4.78 6.27 -2.93
N ASN A 95 -4.10 5.34 -2.27
CA ASN A 95 -3.80 5.52 -0.86
C ASN A 95 -2.78 6.64 -0.64
N ARG A 96 -2.89 7.29 0.51
CA ARG A 96 -1.90 8.23 1.03
C ARG A 96 -1.15 7.51 2.14
N PHE A 97 0.14 7.23 1.93
CA PHE A 97 0.92 6.38 2.83
C PHE A 97 1.23 7.04 4.18
N ASP A 98 1.40 8.36 4.22
CA ASP A 98 1.61 9.17 5.43
C ASP A 98 0.34 9.36 6.28
N ASP A 99 -0.84 9.39 5.63
CA ASP A 99 -2.14 9.46 6.31
C ASP A 99 -3.20 8.64 5.54
N PRO A 100 -3.32 7.33 5.83
CA PRO A 100 -4.23 6.44 5.12
C PRO A 100 -5.72 6.80 5.24
N ARG A 101 -6.10 7.69 6.17
CA ARG A 101 -7.48 8.16 6.32
C ARG A 101 -7.84 9.23 5.29
N ARG A 102 -6.86 9.72 4.53
CA ARG A 102 -7.03 10.80 3.54
C ARG A 102 -6.57 10.33 2.14
N PRO A 103 -7.35 9.46 1.48
CA PRO A 103 -7.01 8.99 0.14
C PRO A 103 -6.93 10.15 -0.85
N ILE A 104 -6.11 9.99 -1.88
CA ILE A 104 -5.87 11.02 -2.89
C ILE A 104 -6.75 10.70 -4.10
N ALA A 105 -7.65 11.63 -4.44
CA ALA A 105 -8.38 11.59 -5.70
C ALA A 105 -7.42 11.96 -6.84
N THR A 106 -7.31 11.07 -7.83
CA THR A 106 -6.46 11.28 -9.01
C THR A 106 -7.31 11.18 -10.27
N GLU A 107 -7.16 12.17 -11.13
CA GLU A 107 -7.76 12.21 -12.46
C GLU A 107 -6.76 11.67 -13.49
N LEU A 108 -7.26 10.87 -14.43
CA LEU A 108 -6.51 10.16 -15.45
C LEU A 108 -7.20 10.35 -16.80
N PRO A 109 -6.49 10.23 -17.94
CA PRO A 109 -7.15 10.13 -19.22
C PRO A 109 -8.12 8.94 -19.27
N PRO A 110 -9.16 9.01 -20.12
CA PRO A 110 -10.10 7.91 -20.33
C PRO A 110 -9.39 6.58 -20.60
N GLY A 111 -9.83 5.50 -19.95
CA GLY A 111 -9.32 4.14 -20.16
C GLY A 111 -8.08 3.77 -19.35
N ARG A 112 -7.48 4.73 -18.62
CA ARG A 112 -6.19 4.54 -17.93
C ARG A 112 -6.33 4.08 -16.48
N ALA A 113 -7.50 4.22 -15.85
CA ALA A 113 -7.72 3.80 -14.46
C ALA A 113 -7.60 2.30 -14.26
N VAL A 114 -8.21 1.53 -15.17
CA VAL A 114 -8.16 0.06 -15.13
C VAL A 114 -6.73 -0.43 -15.36
N GLU A 115 -6.02 0.18 -16.29
CA GLU A 115 -4.62 -0.11 -16.55
C GLU A 115 -3.73 0.15 -15.33
N LEU A 116 -3.91 1.30 -14.65
CA LEU A 116 -3.14 1.63 -13.44
C LEU A 116 -3.42 0.61 -12.32
N ARG A 117 -4.69 0.29 -12.11
CA ARG A 117 -5.10 -0.71 -11.11
C ARG A 117 -4.44 -2.06 -11.36
N ASP A 118 -4.47 -2.53 -12.61
CA ASP A 118 -3.95 -3.85 -12.93
C ASP A 118 -2.41 -3.87 -12.97
N ALA A 119 -1.77 -2.77 -13.35
CA ALA A 119 -0.32 -2.60 -13.21
C ALA A 119 0.13 -2.70 -11.74
N LEU A 120 -0.55 -2.00 -10.81
CA LEU A 120 -0.18 -2.07 -9.39
C LEU A 120 -0.51 -3.43 -8.74
N ARG A 121 -1.60 -4.08 -9.17
CA ARG A 121 -1.87 -5.46 -8.75
C ARG A 121 -0.76 -6.41 -9.18
N LYS A 122 -0.23 -6.24 -10.39
CA LYS A 122 0.88 -7.03 -10.90
C LYS A 122 2.13 -6.79 -10.04
N VAL A 123 2.52 -5.53 -9.81
CA VAL A 123 3.65 -5.16 -8.93
C VAL A 123 3.57 -5.87 -7.58
N VAL A 124 2.41 -5.85 -6.93
CA VAL A 124 2.22 -6.50 -5.62
C VAL A 124 2.34 -8.03 -5.71
N ASN A 125 1.87 -8.65 -6.79
CA ASN A 125 2.02 -10.10 -6.95
C ASN A 125 3.48 -10.47 -7.21
N ASP A 126 4.14 -9.75 -8.12
CA ASP A 126 5.55 -9.99 -8.46
C ASP A 126 6.43 -9.84 -7.20
N LEU A 127 6.22 -8.79 -6.40
CA LEU A 127 6.95 -8.60 -5.13
C LEU A 127 6.67 -9.67 -4.08
N ALA A 128 5.49 -10.28 -4.09
CA ALA A 128 5.18 -11.36 -3.16
C ALA A 128 5.95 -12.65 -3.44
N ASP A 129 6.41 -12.83 -4.67
CA ASP A 129 7.28 -13.94 -5.06
C ASP A 129 8.77 -13.52 -5.02
N ASP A 130 9.09 -12.33 -5.54
CA ASP A 130 10.45 -11.85 -5.72
C ASP A 130 11.14 -11.50 -4.39
N ILE A 131 10.44 -10.83 -3.46
CA ILE A 131 11.04 -10.40 -2.19
C ILE A 131 11.52 -11.63 -1.38
N PRO A 132 10.69 -12.65 -1.08
CA PRO A 132 11.18 -13.86 -0.43
C PRO A 132 12.37 -14.51 -1.14
N ALA A 133 12.34 -14.58 -2.48
CA ALA A 133 13.43 -15.16 -3.27
C ALA A 133 14.74 -14.36 -3.13
N ILE A 134 14.68 -13.02 -3.09
CA ILE A 134 15.83 -12.15 -2.85
C ILE A 134 16.45 -12.43 -1.47
N PHE A 135 15.62 -12.57 -0.43
CA PHE A 135 16.08 -12.87 0.94
C PHE A 135 16.58 -14.32 1.11
N GLU A 136 16.15 -15.24 0.25
CA GLU A 136 16.66 -16.62 0.20
C GLU A 136 17.90 -16.76 -0.71
N SER A 137 18.25 -15.72 -1.47
CA SER A 137 19.36 -15.74 -2.42
C SER A 137 20.74 -15.91 -1.76
N GLU A 138 21.66 -16.59 -2.46
CA GLU A 138 23.04 -16.76 -1.98
C GLU A 138 23.77 -15.43 -1.79
N ASP A 139 23.52 -14.43 -2.63
CA ASP A 139 24.13 -13.10 -2.52
C ASP A 139 23.73 -12.41 -1.21
N TYR A 140 22.43 -12.38 -0.89
CA TYR A 140 21.97 -11.81 0.38
C TYR A 140 22.53 -12.58 1.58
N GLN A 141 22.45 -13.92 1.57
CA GLN A 141 22.95 -14.75 2.67
C GLN A 141 24.46 -14.58 2.88
N THR A 142 25.23 -14.42 1.80
CA THR A 142 26.68 -14.22 1.87
C THR A 142 27.02 -12.84 2.44
N ARG A 143 26.37 -11.77 1.96
CA ARG A 143 26.58 -10.41 2.48
C ARG A 143 26.18 -10.29 3.95
N ARG A 144 25.06 -10.89 4.32
CA ARG A 144 24.60 -10.92 5.71
C ARG A 144 25.60 -11.64 6.62
N ARG A 145 26.08 -12.83 6.22
CA ARG A 145 27.12 -13.55 6.98
C ARG A 145 28.39 -12.74 7.09
N ALA A 146 28.84 -12.07 6.02
CA ALA A 146 30.03 -11.23 6.07
C ALA A 146 29.90 -10.08 7.09
N ILE A 147 28.72 -9.49 7.23
CA ILE A 147 28.44 -8.50 8.29
C ILE A 147 28.54 -9.20 9.66
N GLU A 148 27.81 -10.30 9.86
CA GLU A 148 27.81 -11.04 11.13
C GLU A 148 29.22 -11.47 11.57
N ASP A 149 30.01 -12.03 10.65
CA ASP A 149 31.39 -12.46 10.86
C ASP A 149 32.29 -11.27 11.19
N SER A 150 32.17 -10.13 10.49
CA SER A 150 32.97 -8.94 10.76
C SER A 150 32.78 -8.39 12.19
N TYR A 151 31.57 -8.41 12.72
CA TYR A 151 31.31 -8.01 14.11
C TYR A 151 31.77 -9.07 15.10
N SER A 152 31.61 -10.36 14.79
CA SER A 152 32.09 -11.46 15.61
C SER A 152 33.61 -11.44 15.74
N GLU A 153 34.33 -11.29 14.62
CA GLU A 153 35.80 -11.18 14.58
C GLU A 153 36.30 -9.96 15.37
N ARG A 154 35.64 -8.80 15.23
CA ARG A 154 35.99 -7.61 16.03
C ARG A 154 35.85 -7.86 17.53
N HIS A 155 34.78 -8.53 17.94
CA HIS A 155 34.57 -8.88 19.35
C HIS A 155 35.60 -9.90 19.85
N GLU A 156 35.87 -10.93 19.05
CA GLU A 156 36.86 -11.96 19.39
C GLU A 156 38.28 -11.39 19.46
N GLN A 157 38.66 -10.49 18.55
CA GLN A 157 39.94 -9.79 18.59
C GLN A 157 40.08 -8.91 19.85
N ALA A 158 39.05 -8.13 20.20
CA ALA A 158 39.06 -7.30 21.41
C ALA A 158 39.22 -8.15 22.69
N MET A 159 38.49 -9.26 22.77
CA MET A 159 38.61 -10.22 23.88
C MET A 159 39.96 -10.96 23.88
N GLY A 160 40.50 -11.27 22.70
CA GLY A 160 41.79 -11.93 22.52
C GLY A 160 42.95 -11.06 23.01
N VAL A 161 42.98 -9.78 22.63
CA VAL A 161 43.97 -8.80 23.11
C VAL A 161 43.93 -8.69 24.63
N LEU A 162 42.73 -8.63 25.20
CA LEU A 162 42.54 -8.56 26.65
C LEU A 162 42.98 -9.85 27.35
N ALA A 163 42.70 -11.02 26.76
CA ALA A 163 43.13 -12.32 27.29
C ALA A 163 44.66 -12.50 27.22
N ASP A 164 45.30 -12.02 26.16
CA ASP A 164 46.77 -12.03 26.01
C ASP A 164 47.43 -11.11 27.06
N ALA A 165 46.89 -9.89 27.25
CA ALA A 165 47.34 -8.96 28.27
C ALA A 165 47.17 -9.53 29.69
N ALA A 166 46.06 -10.22 29.95
CA ALA A 166 45.83 -10.92 31.21
C ALA A 166 46.87 -12.04 31.44
N ARG A 167 47.09 -12.88 30.42
CA ARG A 167 48.05 -14.00 30.51
C ARG A 167 49.48 -13.52 30.79
N ALA A 168 49.89 -12.40 30.19
CA ALA A 168 51.20 -11.79 30.42
C ALA A 168 51.39 -11.25 31.84
N ARG A 169 50.29 -10.92 32.54
CA ARG A 169 50.30 -10.38 33.91
C ARG A 169 49.95 -11.40 34.99
N GLY A 170 49.88 -12.69 34.64
CA GLY A 170 49.54 -13.74 35.61
C GLY A 170 48.06 -13.75 36.01
N VAL A 171 47.18 -13.32 35.12
CA VAL A 171 45.72 -13.31 35.32
C VAL A 171 45.04 -14.11 34.19
N ALA A 172 43.94 -14.77 34.50
CA ALA A 172 43.07 -15.43 33.54
C ALA A 172 41.69 -14.76 33.55
N ILE A 173 41.11 -14.55 32.36
CA ILE A 173 39.74 -14.07 32.20
C ILE A 173 38.85 -15.25 31.91
N MET A 174 37.71 -15.32 32.60
CA MET A 174 36.78 -16.43 32.52
C MET A 174 35.34 -15.97 32.55
N ARG A 175 34.47 -16.80 31.98
CA ARG A 175 33.03 -16.62 32.06
C ARG A 175 32.52 -17.19 33.38
N THR A 176 31.81 -16.39 34.15
CA THR A 176 31.16 -16.79 35.40
C THR A 176 29.64 -16.71 35.24
N PRO A 177 28.84 -17.34 36.12
CA PRO A 177 27.38 -17.19 36.09
C PRO A 177 26.91 -15.73 36.24
N MET A 178 27.75 -14.87 36.83
CA MET A 178 27.50 -13.43 36.99
C MET A 178 28.07 -12.59 35.82
N GLY A 179 28.61 -13.20 34.78
CA GLY A 179 29.15 -12.52 33.60
C GLY A 179 30.59 -12.94 33.29
N PHE A 180 31.53 -12.00 33.41
CA PHE A 180 32.96 -12.26 33.24
C PHE A 180 33.70 -11.96 34.54
N GLY A 181 34.78 -12.71 34.79
CA GLY A 181 35.61 -12.56 35.99
C GLY A 181 37.09 -12.71 35.65
N ALA A 182 37.93 -12.02 36.41
CA ALA A 182 39.39 -12.14 36.36
C ALA A 182 39.87 -12.88 37.62
N ALA A 183 40.73 -13.89 37.42
CA ALA A 183 41.30 -14.71 38.49
C ALA A 183 42.82 -14.82 38.34
N PRO A 184 43.58 -14.87 39.44
CA PRO A 184 45.02 -15.08 39.38
C PRO A 184 45.34 -16.45 38.75
N ARG A 185 46.43 -16.53 37.99
CA ARG A 185 46.90 -17.79 37.36
C ARG A 185 48.40 -17.99 37.56
N LYS A 186 48.86 -19.23 37.47
CA LYS A 186 50.29 -19.59 37.42
C LYS A 186 50.49 -20.67 36.37
N GLY A 187 51.27 -20.36 35.34
CA GLY A 187 51.23 -21.15 34.11
C GLY A 187 49.81 -21.11 33.53
N ASP A 188 49.28 -22.26 33.10
CA ASP A 188 47.93 -22.36 32.54
C ASP A 188 46.82 -22.68 33.55
N GLU A 189 47.16 -22.84 34.83
CA GLU A 189 46.18 -23.15 35.87
C GLU A 189 45.82 -21.91 36.70
N ILE A 190 44.54 -21.83 37.05
CA ILE A 190 44.00 -20.77 37.93
C ILE A 190 44.47 -21.07 39.35
N LEU A 191 44.98 -20.03 40.02
CA LEU A 191 45.45 -20.17 41.39
C LEU A 191 44.26 -20.26 42.36
N PRO A 192 44.17 -21.31 43.18
CA PRO A 192 43.24 -21.33 44.30
C PRO A 192 43.57 -20.23 45.31
N PRO A 193 42.58 -19.71 46.06
CA PRO A 193 42.80 -18.66 47.08
C PRO A 193 43.91 -19.01 48.07
N ASP A 194 43.96 -20.27 48.53
CA ASP A 194 44.95 -20.76 49.50
C ASP A 194 46.39 -20.75 48.98
N GLU A 195 46.60 -20.85 47.67
CA GLU A 195 47.92 -20.74 47.05
C GLU A 195 48.30 -19.29 46.75
N TYR A 196 47.31 -18.46 46.43
CA TYR A 196 47.49 -17.02 46.25
C TYR A 196 47.94 -16.34 47.54
N GLU A 197 47.38 -16.73 48.69
CA GLU A 197 47.78 -16.19 49.99
C GLU A 197 49.22 -16.55 50.39
N LYS A 198 49.74 -17.68 49.90
CA LYS A 198 51.12 -18.14 50.15
C LYS A 198 52.17 -17.41 49.30
N LEU A 199 51.75 -16.60 48.32
CA LEU A 199 52.67 -15.79 47.52
C LEU A 199 53.27 -14.63 48.35
N PRO A 200 54.48 -14.16 48.00
CA PRO A 200 55.07 -12.97 48.59
C PRO A 200 54.14 -11.76 48.46
N GLU A 201 54.17 -10.87 49.45
CA GLU A 201 53.28 -9.70 49.50
C GLU A 201 53.41 -8.82 48.25
N ASP A 202 54.65 -8.63 47.75
CA ASP A 202 54.92 -7.88 46.52
C ASP A 202 54.31 -8.53 45.27
N GLU A 203 54.28 -9.86 45.20
CA GLU A 203 53.71 -10.63 44.09
C GLU A 203 52.18 -10.54 44.11
N ARG A 204 51.56 -10.66 45.30
CA ARG A 204 50.11 -10.49 45.49
C ARG A 204 49.67 -9.07 45.15
N ASN A 205 50.43 -8.05 45.56
CA ASN A 205 50.11 -6.66 45.24
C ASN A 205 50.18 -6.40 43.72
N ARG A 206 51.18 -6.98 43.04
CA ARG A 206 51.31 -6.89 41.57
C ARG A 206 50.13 -7.54 40.84
N ILE A 207 49.76 -8.76 41.22
CA ILE A 207 48.66 -9.49 40.59
C ILE A 207 47.31 -8.83 40.91
N GLY A 208 47.11 -8.35 42.15
CA GLY A 208 45.91 -7.60 42.53
C GLY A 208 45.71 -6.34 41.69
N ALA A 209 46.75 -5.51 41.55
CA ALA A 209 46.69 -4.33 40.69
C ALA A 209 46.42 -4.68 39.22
N ALA A 210 47.00 -5.78 38.72
CA ALA A 210 46.73 -6.24 37.36
C ALA A 210 45.28 -6.73 37.19
N ILE A 211 44.69 -7.39 38.19
CA ILE A 211 43.29 -7.82 38.19
C ILE A 211 42.36 -6.61 38.12
N ASP A 212 42.62 -5.56 38.89
CA ASP A 212 41.80 -4.35 38.89
C ASP A 212 41.90 -3.61 37.54
N GLU A 213 43.11 -3.44 37.00
CA GLU A 213 43.29 -2.81 35.67
C GLU A 213 42.63 -3.63 34.55
N LEU A 214 42.71 -4.96 34.61
CA LEU A 214 42.05 -5.84 33.64
C LEU A 214 40.53 -5.86 33.80
N ARG A 215 40.00 -5.66 35.01
CA ARG A 215 38.55 -5.50 35.24
C ARG A 215 38.04 -4.23 34.60
N ASP A 216 38.76 -3.13 34.74
CA ASP A 216 38.39 -1.86 34.10
C ASP A 216 38.39 -1.99 32.57
N GLN A 217 39.45 -2.60 32.00
CA GLN A 217 39.52 -2.86 30.56
C GLN A 217 38.44 -3.83 30.06
N LEU A 218 38.14 -4.87 30.84
CA LEU A 218 37.05 -5.80 30.55
C LEU A 218 35.69 -5.10 30.57
N GLU A 219 35.46 -4.22 31.55
CA GLU A 219 34.23 -3.44 31.63
C GLU A 219 34.06 -2.53 30.40
N ASP A 220 35.14 -1.90 29.95
CA ASP A 220 35.13 -1.05 28.75
C ASP A 220 34.82 -1.85 27.47
N VAL A 221 35.42 -3.03 27.29
CA VAL A 221 35.08 -3.92 26.17
C VAL A 221 33.62 -4.36 26.23
N LEU A 222 33.10 -4.69 27.42
CA LEU A 222 31.71 -5.09 27.60
C LEU A 222 30.70 -3.95 27.37
N LYS A 223 31.08 -2.70 27.69
CA LYS A 223 30.26 -1.51 27.38
C LYS A 223 30.09 -1.29 25.87
N ASP A 224 31.04 -1.73 25.07
CA ASP A 224 30.98 -1.60 23.60
C ASP A 224 30.16 -2.73 22.94
N VAL A 225 29.87 -3.84 23.62
CA VAL A 225 29.06 -4.94 23.06
C VAL A 225 27.65 -4.48 22.63
N PRO A 226 26.86 -3.77 23.45
CA PRO A 226 25.55 -3.26 23.01
C PRO A 226 25.65 -2.29 21.83
N ARG A 227 26.73 -1.49 21.75
CA ARG A 227 26.97 -0.57 20.63
C ARG A 227 27.26 -1.34 19.34
N GLY A 228 28.10 -2.37 19.43
CA GLY A 228 28.39 -3.28 18.32
C GLY A 228 27.13 -3.98 17.81
N LEU A 229 26.31 -4.54 18.71
CA LEU A 229 25.04 -5.17 18.33
C LEU A 229 24.07 -4.19 17.67
N LYS A 230 24.01 -2.93 18.14
CA LYS A 230 23.18 -1.90 17.51
C LYS A 230 23.69 -1.55 16.11
N ALA A 231 24.99 -1.39 15.95
CA ALA A 231 25.61 -1.10 14.65
C ALA A 231 25.42 -2.25 13.65
N GLN A 232 25.62 -3.50 14.10
CA GLN A 232 25.35 -4.70 13.31
C GLN A 232 23.90 -4.74 12.81
N ARG A 233 22.93 -4.48 13.70
CA ARG A 233 21.51 -4.44 13.31
C ARG A 233 21.22 -3.35 12.28
N ALA A 234 21.83 -2.16 12.45
CA ALA A 234 21.66 -1.07 11.49
C ALA A 234 22.25 -1.44 10.11
N GLU A 235 23.42 -2.08 10.07
CA GLU A 235 24.07 -2.49 8.82
C GLU A 235 23.31 -3.62 8.11
N VAL A 236 22.75 -4.57 8.86
CA VAL A 236 21.84 -5.57 8.32
C VAL A 236 20.55 -4.92 7.77
N GLU A 237 20.02 -3.91 8.46
CA GLU A 237 18.85 -3.18 7.99
C GLU A 237 19.12 -2.39 6.70
N GLU A 238 20.29 -1.75 6.61
CA GLU A 238 20.74 -1.10 5.38
C GLU A 238 20.87 -2.11 4.22
N LEU A 239 21.39 -3.32 4.49
CA LEU A 239 21.42 -4.41 3.51
C LEU A 239 19.99 -4.81 3.09
N ASN A 240 19.07 -4.98 4.04
CA ASN A 240 17.66 -5.33 3.75
C ASN A 240 17.02 -4.28 2.82
N VAL A 241 17.17 -3.00 3.16
CA VAL A 241 16.65 -1.87 2.37
C VAL A 241 17.27 -1.85 0.98
N ALA A 242 18.59 -2.08 0.86
CA ALA A 242 19.27 -2.09 -0.43
C ALA A 242 18.76 -3.23 -1.34
N MET A 243 18.62 -4.44 -0.80
CA MET A 243 18.13 -5.59 -1.57
C MET A 243 16.65 -5.46 -1.94
N ALA A 244 15.80 -5.00 -1.01
CA ALA A 244 14.39 -4.73 -1.27
C ALA A 244 14.21 -3.65 -2.33
N ARG A 245 15.03 -2.60 -2.29
CA ARG A 245 15.02 -1.50 -3.27
C ARG A 245 15.21 -2.00 -4.70
N GLU A 246 16.16 -2.90 -4.93
CA GLU A 246 16.40 -3.47 -6.25
C GLU A 246 15.18 -4.25 -6.78
N GLY A 247 14.58 -5.09 -5.93
CA GLY A 247 13.35 -5.83 -6.29
C GLY A 247 12.16 -4.90 -6.56
N VAL A 248 11.94 -3.91 -5.71
CA VAL A 248 10.87 -2.91 -5.86
C VAL A 248 11.04 -2.08 -7.13
N ASP A 249 12.26 -1.63 -7.42
CA ASP A 249 12.56 -0.85 -8.63
C ASP A 249 12.31 -1.66 -9.90
N ALA A 250 12.73 -2.93 -9.90
CA ALA A 250 12.47 -3.84 -11.02
C ALA A 250 10.97 -4.06 -11.25
N ALA A 251 10.21 -4.34 -10.18
CA ALA A 251 8.77 -4.55 -10.27
C ALA A 251 8.01 -3.30 -10.76
N LEU A 252 8.40 -2.11 -10.29
CA LEU A 252 7.76 -0.84 -10.66
C LEU A 252 8.17 -0.30 -12.03
N ALA A 253 9.28 -0.76 -12.61
CA ALA A 253 9.86 -0.19 -13.82
C ALA A 253 8.86 -0.05 -14.98
N ASP A 254 8.00 -1.05 -15.17
CA ASP A 254 6.99 -1.04 -16.22
C ASP A 254 5.84 -0.05 -15.94
N ALA A 255 5.35 0.02 -14.70
CA ALA A 255 4.34 0.99 -14.31
C ALA A 255 4.87 2.43 -14.44
N VAL A 256 6.09 2.70 -13.97
CA VAL A 256 6.72 4.03 -14.06
C VAL A 256 6.84 4.47 -15.52
N ARG A 257 7.30 3.58 -16.41
CA ARG A 257 7.41 3.87 -17.84
C ARG A 257 6.04 4.13 -18.49
N ARG A 258 5.01 3.34 -18.16
CA ARG A 258 3.67 3.49 -18.74
C ARG A 258 2.98 4.79 -18.33
N PHE A 259 3.19 5.27 -17.11
CA PHE A 259 2.51 6.45 -16.54
C PHE A 259 3.44 7.65 -16.36
N ALA A 260 4.54 7.73 -17.12
CA ALA A 260 5.53 8.80 -17.03
C ALA A 260 4.99 10.18 -17.45
N ASP A 261 3.93 10.19 -18.24
CA ASP A 261 3.21 11.38 -18.72
C ASP A 261 2.19 11.93 -17.71
N HIS A 262 1.97 11.26 -16.58
CA HIS A 262 0.98 11.63 -15.58
C HIS A 262 1.61 11.94 -14.22
N LEU A 263 1.91 13.22 -14.00
CA LEU A 263 2.62 13.70 -12.81
C LEU A 263 1.98 13.26 -11.48
N SER A 264 0.65 13.24 -11.38
CA SER A 264 -0.07 12.78 -10.19
C SER A 264 0.19 11.30 -9.90
N VAL A 265 0.18 10.46 -10.94
CA VAL A 265 0.47 9.03 -10.86
C VAL A 265 1.94 8.81 -10.55
N THR A 266 2.85 9.51 -11.24
CA THR A 266 4.29 9.40 -10.99
C THR A 266 4.63 9.71 -9.53
N ARG A 267 4.03 10.76 -8.95
CA ARG A 267 4.19 11.08 -7.52
C ARG A 267 3.67 9.96 -6.62
N HIS A 268 2.52 9.37 -6.97
CA HIS A 268 1.99 8.24 -6.22
C HIS A 268 2.90 7.01 -6.32
N LEU A 269 3.42 6.68 -7.52
CA LEU A 269 4.36 5.58 -7.73
C LEU A 269 5.65 5.77 -6.93
N GLN A 270 6.16 7.01 -6.83
CA GLN A 270 7.31 7.30 -6.00
C GLN A 270 7.01 7.12 -4.51
N ALA A 271 5.86 7.59 -4.03
CA ALA A 271 5.45 7.37 -2.64
C ALA A 271 5.23 5.87 -2.34
N LEU A 272 4.65 5.14 -3.30
CA LEU A 272 4.47 3.70 -3.25
C LEU A 272 5.81 2.97 -3.18
N ARG A 273 6.79 3.39 -3.99
CA ARG A 273 8.15 2.84 -4.01
C ARG A 273 8.79 2.92 -2.63
N GLU A 274 8.81 4.09 -2.00
CA GLU A 274 9.38 4.23 -0.66
C GLU A 274 8.62 3.38 0.37
N ASP A 275 7.28 3.39 0.32
CA ASP A 275 6.47 2.59 1.24
C ASP A 275 6.72 1.07 1.10
N LEU A 276 6.86 0.57 -0.13
CA LEU A 276 7.15 -0.84 -0.39
C LEU A 276 8.54 -1.25 0.12
N ILE A 277 9.53 -0.36 0.04
CA ILE A 277 10.89 -0.59 0.55
C ILE A 277 10.87 -0.62 2.09
N ASP A 278 10.25 0.39 2.71
CA ASP A 278 10.17 0.52 4.17
C ASP A 278 9.34 -0.61 4.82
N ASN A 279 8.44 -1.23 4.05
CA ASN A 279 7.56 -2.28 4.53
C ASN A 279 7.79 -3.62 3.79
N ALA A 280 9.01 -3.87 3.28
CA ALA A 280 9.34 -5.11 2.56
C ALA A 280 9.08 -6.37 3.39
N GLU A 281 9.18 -6.27 4.72
CA GLU A 281 8.83 -7.32 5.67
C GLU A 281 7.39 -7.83 5.55
N LEU A 282 6.45 -7.03 5.04
CA LEU A 282 5.06 -7.45 4.80
C LEU A 282 4.97 -8.61 3.81
N PHE A 283 5.93 -8.72 2.89
CA PHE A 283 5.99 -9.80 1.90
C PHE A 283 6.60 -11.09 2.47
N LEU A 284 7.31 -11.00 3.61
CA LEU A 284 7.91 -12.15 4.29
C LEU A 284 6.94 -12.83 5.29
N ILE A 285 5.78 -12.21 5.57
CA ILE A 285 4.76 -12.77 6.46
C ILE A 285 4.11 -13.99 5.76
N ARG A 286 4.51 -15.19 6.19
CA ARG A 286 3.87 -16.45 5.78
C ARG A 286 2.58 -16.62 6.58
N GLU A 287 1.46 -16.81 5.89
CA GLU A 287 0.24 -17.28 6.54
C GLU A 287 0.40 -18.80 6.78
N ASP A 288 0.53 -19.18 8.05
CA ASP A 288 0.45 -20.57 8.50
C ASP A 288 -0.95 -21.14 8.17
N GLY A 289 -1.12 -21.71 6.97
CA GLY A 289 -2.39 -22.35 6.63
C GLY A 289 -2.64 -22.75 5.18
N ALA A 290 -1.93 -22.19 4.20
CA ALA A 290 -2.08 -22.65 2.82
C ALA A 290 -1.07 -23.76 2.53
N GLN A 291 -1.51 -25.02 2.61
CA GLN A 291 -0.80 -26.13 1.98
C GLN A 291 -0.49 -25.73 0.53
N ALA A 292 0.77 -25.46 0.25
CA ALA A 292 1.26 -25.43 -1.12
C ALA A 292 1.04 -26.84 -1.68
N GLY A 293 0.00 -27.00 -2.50
CA GLY A 293 -0.16 -28.22 -3.31
C GLY A 293 1.07 -28.43 -4.18
N ALA A 294 1.24 -29.65 -4.68
CA ALA A 294 2.42 -30.11 -5.43
C ALA A 294 2.70 -29.40 -6.78
N PHE A 295 2.05 -28.27 -7.06
CA PHE A 295 2.25 -27.45 -8.25
C PHE A 295 2.42 -25.97 -7.86
N PRO A 296 3.44 -25.27 -8.38
CA PRO A 296 3.55 -23.82 -8.21
C PRO A 296 2.35 -23.17 -8.91
N VAL A 297 1.47 -22.55 -8.10
CA VAL A 297 0.28 -21.87 -8.62
C VAL A 297 0.72 -20.52 -9.17
N ALA A 298 0.93 -20.44 -10.49
CA ALA A 298 1.27 -19.22 -11.23
C ALA A 298 0.18 -18.11 -11.18
N THR A 299 -0.76 -18.19 -10.24
CA THR A 299 -1.98 -17.36 -10.16
C THR A 299 -2.34 -16.98 -8.72
N SER A 300 -1.38 -17.02 -7.81
CA SER A 300 -1.60 -16.50 -6.45
C SER A 300 -1.89 -15.00 -6.53
N ARG A 301 -3.17 -14.63 -6.35
CA ARG A 301 -3.62 -13.24 -6.35
C ARG A 301 -3.24 -12.56 -5.03
N HIS A 302 -1.94 -12.44 -4.76
CA HIS A 302 -1.40 -11.88 -3.52
C HIS A 302 -1.99 -10.51 -3.22
N HIS A 303 -2.19 -9.65 -4.23
CA HIS A 303 -2.84 -8.35 -4.09
C HIS A 303 -4.24 -8.35 -3.43
N LEU A 304 -4.92 -9.49 -3.32
CA LEU A 304 -6.20 -9.58 -2.59
C LEU A 304 -6.04 -9.74 -1.08
N LYS A 305 -4.85 -10.11 -0.61
CA LYS A 305 -4.60 -10.31 0.82
C LYS A 305 -4.74 -9.00 1.60
N PRO A 306 -5.27 -9.04 2.84
CA PRO A 306 -5.55 -7.83 3.62
C PRO A 306 -4.36 -6.88 3.79
N GLN A 307 -3.15 -7.41 3.99
CA GLN A 307 -1.93 -6.63 4.18
C GLN A 307 -1.55 -5.79 2.96
N PHE A 308 -1.95 -6.20 1.74
CA PHE A 308 -1.62 -5.49 0.52
C PHE A 308 -2.72 -4.54 0.03
N ARG A 309 -3.87 -4.47 0.72
CA ARG A 309 -4.97 -3.55 0.36
C ARG A 309 -4.53 -2.09 0.37
N ARG A 310 -3.51 -1.73 1.16
CA ARG A 310 -2.93 -0.38 1.19
C ARG A 310 -2.32 0.07 -0.14
N TYR A 311 -2.01 -0.88 -1.03
CA TYR A 311 -1.43 -0.65 -2.37
C TYR A 311 -2.46 -0.73 -3.50
N ALA A 312 -3.74 -0.93 -3.16
CA ALA A 312 -4.80 -1.02 -4.14
C ALA A 312 -5.20 0.35 -4.70
N VAL A 313 -5.55 0.37 -5.99
CA VAL A 313 -6.17 1.51 -6.66
C VAL A 313 -7.68 1.28 -6.73
N ASN A 314 -8.46 2.22 -6.21
CA ASN A 314 -9.91 2.15 -6.25
C ASN A 314 -10.45 2.97 -7.42
N VAL A 315 -10.95 2.28 -8.45
CA VAL A 315 -11.52 2.92 -9.64
C VAL A 315 -12.97 3.30 -9.37
N ILE A 316 -13.26 4.62 -9.39
CA ILE A 316 -14.60 5.16 -9.15
C ILE A 316 -15.32 5.43 -10.48
N VAL A 317 -14.58 6.02 -11.42
CA VAL A 317 -15.01 6.22 -12.81
C VAL A 317 -13.89 5.67 -13.68
N GLY A 318 -14.23 4.70 -14.53
CA GLY A 318 -13.32 4.17 -15.53
C GLY A 318 -14.07 4.06 -16.84
N GLN A 319 -13.49 4.58 -17.91
CA GLN A 319 -13.94 4.33 -19.27
C GLN A 319 -13.30 3.03 -19.78
N ASP A 320 -13.96 2.36 -20.72
CA ASP A 320 -13.32 1.27 -21.45
C ASP A 320 -12.28 1.87 -22.42
N PRO A 321 -11.08 1.28 -22.54
CA PRO A 321 -10.16 1.65 -23.61
C PRO A 321 -10.79 1.25 -24.95
N GLU A 322 -11.14 2.22 -25.79
CA GLU A 322 -11.53 1.98 -27.19
C GLU A 322 -10.43 1.29 -28.00
#